data_AF-D9QQW2-F1
#
_entry.id   AF-D9QQW2-F1
#
_cell.length_a   1.000
_cell.length_b   1.000
_cell.length_c   1.000
_cell.angle_alpha   90.00
_cell.angle_beta   90.00
_cell.angle_gamma   90.00
#
_symmetry.space_group_name_H-M   'P 1'
#
loop_
_entity.id
_entity.type
_entity.pdbx_description
1 polymer ?
#
loop_
_entity_poly.entity_id
_entity_poly.type
_entity_poly.pdbx_seq_one_letter_code
_entity_poly.pdbx_strand_id
1 'polypeptide(L)'
;MLAKLSYPMKKKAKRLIELKNKLDNTKLNKWLIGLMIISAIYTLAFSERYLTYLPIDAILQSLLDTEVSTTNSFIKIIDFTFLGTLIITTSATYLRIKSINKIKDKFQTLREDIISELDTDLCLCNAQCTCKDDFIKYMEEKDINLIFK
;
A
#
# COMPACT_ATOMS: atom_id res chain seq x y z
N MET A 1 9.13 -19.05 -25.91
CA MET A 1 10.26 -18.56 -25.07
C MET A 1 10.39 -19.30 -23.73
N LEU A 2 9.32 -19.47 -22.92
CA LEU A 2 9.38 -20.24 -21.66
C LEU A 2 9.67 -21.76 -21.78
N ALA A 3 9.91 -22.28 -22.98
CA ALA A 3 10.10 -23.71 -23.24
C ALA A 3 11.55 -24.17 -23.05
N LYS A 4 12.52 -23.24 -23.05
CA LYS A 4 13.96 -23.52 -22.88
C LYS A 4 14.45 -23.40 -21.43
N LEU A 5 13.60 -22.88 -20.54
CA LEU A 5 13.91 -22.71 -19.11
C LEU A 5 13.70 -24.02 -18.34
N SER A 6 14.49 -24.21 -17.29
CA SER A 6 14.22 -25.25 -16.30
C SER A 6 12.80 -25.09 -15.72
N TYR A 7 12.13 -26.20 -15.43
CA TYR A 7 10.80 -26.20 -14.80
C TYR A 7 10.68 -25.28 -13.57
N PRO A 8 11.64 -25.27 -12.60
CA PRO A 8 11.58 -24.36 -11.47
C PRO A 8 11.63 -22.88 -11.89
N MET A 9 12.48 -22.52 -12.85
CA MET A 9 12.62 -21.15 -13.30
C MET A 9 11.37 -20.65 -14.05
N LYS A 10 10.74 -21.51 -14.85
CA LYS A 10 9.45 -21.22 -15.50
C LYS A 10 8.35 -20.93 -14.48
N LYS A 11 8.31 -21.69 -13.38
CA LYS A 11 7.34 -21.49 -12.29
C LYS A 11 7.58 -20.17 -11.55
N LYS A 12 8.84 -19.83 -11.28
CA LYS A 12 9.23 -18.55 -10.65
C LYS A 12 8.89 -17.36 -11.55
N ALA A 13 9.25 -17.41 -12.84
CA ALA A 13 8.95 -16.36 -13.80
C ALA A 13 7.44 -16.10 -13.94
N LYS A 14 6.62 -17.15 -14.05
CA LYS A 14 5.16 -17.02 -14.09
C LYS A 14 4.62 -16.34 -12.83
N ARG A 15 5.10 -16.76 -11.66
CA ARG A 15 4.70 -16.16 -10.38
C ARG A 15 5.13 -14.71 -10.25
N LEU A 16 6.29 -14.34 -10.79
CA LEU A 16 6.78 -12.96 -10.81
C LEU A 16 5.89 -12.07 -11.69
N ILE A 17 5.51 -12.54 -12.88
CA ILE A 17 4.56 -11.85 -13.77
C ILE A 17 3.19 -11.69 -13.09
N GLU A 18 2.69 -12.73 -12.42
CA GLU A 18 1.43 -12.66 -11.66
C GLU A 18 1.50 -11.62 -10.52
N LEU A 19 2.63 -11.52 -9.82
CA LEU A 19 2.83 -10.53 -8.76
C LEU A 19 2.91 -9.11 -9.32
N LYS A 20 3.59 -8.91 -10.45
CA LYS A 20 3.63 -7.61 -11.14
C LYS A 20 2.23 -7.18 -11.57
N ASN A 21 1.48 -8.06 -12.24
CA ASN A 21 0.11 -7.77 -12.66
C ASN A 21 -0.79 -7.41 -11.46
N LYS A 22 -0.62 -8.10 -10.31
CA LYS A 22 -1.33 -7.75 -9.08
C LYS A 22 -0.94 -6.36 -8.58
N LEU A 23 0.35 -6.00 -8.64
CA LEU A 23 0.83 -4.69 -8.20
C LEU A 23 0.27 -3.57 -9.09
N ASP A 24 0.32 -3.74 -10.41
CA ASP A 24 -0.17 -2.77 -11.39
C ASP A 24 -1.69 -2.58 -11.33
N ASN A 25 -2.43 -3.66 -11.04
CA ASN A 25 -3.88 -3.63 -10.88
C ASN A 25 -4.31 -3.14 -9.49
N THR A 26 -3.43 -3.17 -8.48
CA THR A 26 -3.75 -2.67 -7.14
C THR A 26 -3.53 -1.17 -7.07
N LYS A 27 -4.47 -0.41 -7.64
CA LYS A 27 -4.47 1.06 -7.52
C LYS A 27 -5.16 1.49 -6.22
N LEU A 28 -4.53 2.43 -5.52
CA LEU A 28 -5.18 3.17 -4.44
C LEU A 28 -6.35 3.97 -5.03
N ASN A 29 -7.53 3.84 -4.43
CA ASN A 29 -8.71 4.57 -4.89
C ASN A 29 -8.50 6.06 -4.58
N LYS A 30 -8.33 6.88 -5.63
CA LYS A 30 -8.10 8.34 -5.52
C LYS A 30 -9.19 9.03 -4.71
N TRP A 31 -10.42 8.53 -4.78
CA TRP A 31 -11.55 9.07 -4.01
C TRP A 31 -11.38 8.87 -2.48
N LEU A 32 -10.84 7.72 -2.05
CA LEU A 32 -10.56 7.47 -0.63
C LEU A 32 -9.49 8.44 -0.08
N ILE A 33 -8.47 8.75 -0.89
CA ILE A 33 -7.44 9.73 -0.52
C ILE A 33 -8.06 11.13 -0.41
N GLY A 34 -8.89 11.53 -1.37
CA GLY A 34 -9.57 12.83 -1.33
C GLY A 34 -10.48 12.98 -0.09
N LEU A 35 -11.24 11.93 0.24
CA LEU A 35 -12.12 11.92 1.40
C LEU A 35 -11.34 11.97 2.73
N MET A 36 -10.18 11.31 2.80
CA MET A 36 -9.28 11.42 3.95
C MET A 36 -8.75 12.84 4.14
N ILE A 37 -8.29 13.49 3.05
CA ILE A 37 -7.76 14.86 3.10
C ILE A 37 -8.83 15.85 3.57
N ILE A 38 -10.04 15.77 3.02
CA ILE A 38 -11.16 16.65 3.40
C ILE A 38 -11.51 16.46 4.89
N SER A 39 -11.59 15.21 5.34
CA SER A 39 -11.90 14.89 6.74
C SER A 39 -10.80 15.35 7.70
N ALA A 40 -9.52 15.24 7.29
CA ALA A 40 -8.39 15.72 8.06
C ALA A 40 -8.38 17.24 8.17
N ILE A 41 -8.63 17.96 7.07
CA ILE A 41 -8.71 19.43 7.10
C ILE A 41 -9.85 19.90 8.00
N TYR A 42 -11.03 19.26 7.91
CA TYR A 42 -12.17 19.60 8.76
C TYR A 42 -11.83 19.39 10.24
N THR A 43 -11.28 18.23 10.60
CA THR A 43 -10.94 17.91 11.99
C THR A 43 -9.85 18.82 12.57
N LEU A 44 -8.87 19.26 11.76
CA LEU A 44 -7.86 20.23 12.18
C LEU A 44 -8.46 21.64 12.36
N ALA A 45 -9.27 22.11 11.41
CA ALA A 45 -9.88 23.44 11.44
C ALA A 45 -10.86 23.63 12.61
N PHE A 46 -11.48 22.55 13.07
CA PHE A 46 -12.43 22.56 14.20
C PHE A 46 -11.91 21.80 15.42
N SER A 47 -10.59 21.62 15.54
CA SER A 47 -9.93 20.84 16.60
C SER A 47 -10.30 21.28 18.02
N GLU A 48 -10.48 22.58 18.24
CA GLU A 48 -10.89 23.16 19.53
C GLU A 48 -12.26 22.63 20.02
N ARG A 49 -13.19 22.32 19.10
CA ARG A 49 -14.50 21.76 19.43
C ARG A 49 -14.39 20.34 19.97
N TYR A 50 -13.48 19.55 19.39
CA TYR A 50 -13.26 18.17 19.81
C TYR A 50 -12.63 18.08 21.20
N LEU A 51 -11.76 19.02 21.55
CA LEU A 51 -11.23 19.12 22.91
C LEU A 51 -12.37 19.38 23.91
N THR A 52 -13.31 20.26 23.55
CA THR A 52 -14.51 20.62 24.33
C THR A 52 -15.62 19.53 24.32
N TYR A 53 -15.40 18.39 23.68
CA TYR A 53 -16.31 17.24 23.73
C TYR A 53 -15.79 16.11 24.61
N LEU A 54 -14.50 16.15 24.94
CA LEU A 54 -13.91 15.19 25.86
C LEU A 54 -14.26 15.62 27.29
N PRO A 55 -14.59 14.68 28.19
CA PRO A 55 -14.91 15.01 29.59
C PRO A 55 -13.71 15.53 30.39
N ILE A 56 -12.61 15.91 29.72
CA ILE A 56 -11.50 16.69 30.29
C ILE A 56 -12.03 18.04 30.77
N ASP A 57 -13.02 18.60 30.07
CA ASP A 57 -13.61 19.89 30.39
C ASP A 57 -14.34 19.89 31.72
N ALA A 58 -14.94 18.76 32.14
CA ALA A 58 -15.59 18.66 33.45
C ALA A 58 -14.55 18.69 34.59
N ILE A 59 -13.38 18.09 34.37
CA ILE A 59 -12.27 18.10 35.32
C ILE A 59 -11.64 19.50 35.35
N LEU A 60 -11.46 20.12 34.18
CA LEU A 60 -10.87 21.45 34.03
C LEU A 60 -11.82 22.57 34.48
N GLN A 61 -13.14 22.43 34.27
CA GLN A 61 -14.19 23.34 34.76
C GLN A 61 -14.22 23.40 36.27
N SER A 62 -14.06 22.25 36.94
CA SER A 62 -13.97 22.22 38.42
C SER A 62 -12.77 22.99 38.96
N LEU A 63 -11.74 23.21 38.12
CA LEU A 63 -10.50 23.89 38.47
C LEU A 63 -10.42 25.36 38.02
N LEU A 64 -11.17 25.76 36.98
CA LEU A 64 -10.98 27.06 36.30
C LEU A 64 -12.25 27.92 36.15
N ASP A 65 -13.42 27.48 36.63
CA ASP A 65 -14.65 28.29 36.75
C ASP A 65 -15.06 29.02 35.46
N THR A 66 -14.75 28.44 34.29
CA THR A 66 -15.06 29.00 32.98
C THR A 66 -16.37 28.47 32.41
N GLU A 67 -17.28 29.38 32.05
CA GLU A 67 -18.53 29.08 31.32
C GLU A 67 -18.22 28.54 29.91
N VAL A 68 -18.68 27.32 29.64
CA VAL A 68 -18.52 26.69 28.32
C VAL A 68 -19.79 26.91 27.51
N SER A 69 -19.63 27.48 26.31
CA SER A 69 -20.69 27.64 25.33
C SER A 69 -21.32 26.29 24.99
N THR A 70 -22.63 26.16 25.20
CA THR A 70 -23.38 24.95 24.84
C THR A 70 -23.41 24.78 23.32
N THR A 71 -22.53 23.94 22.78
CA THR A 71 -22.53 23.58 21.36
C THR A 71 -23.78 22.74 21.04
N ASN A 72 -24.51 23.13 20.01
CA ASN A 72 -25.76 22.49 19.60
C ASN A 72 -25.55 20.99 19.31
N SER A 73 -26.45 20.12 19.79
CA SER A 73 -26.29 18.65 19.72
C SER A 73 -26.10 18.12 18.29
N PHE A 74 -26.66 18.81 17.30
CA PHE A 74 -26.51 18.46 15.89
C PHE A 74 -25.07 18.60 15.38
N ILE A 75 -24.36 19.64 15.83
CA ILE A 75 -22.97 19.90 15.43
C ILE A 75 -22.05 18.82 16.01
N LYS A 76 -22.31 18.38 17.25
CA LYS A 76 -21.57 17.27 17.87
C LYS A 76 -21.65 15.99 17.06
N ILE A 77 -22.85 15.64 16.56
CA ILE A 77 -23.06 14.44 15.73
C ILE A 77 -22.25 14.57 14.44
N ILE A 78 -22.30 15.71 13.76
CA ILE A 78 -21.50 15.96 12.54
C ILE A 78 -20.01 15.78 12.83
N ASP A 79 -19.51 16.40 13.88
CA ASP A 79 -18.09 16.33 14.25
C ASP A 79 -17.63 14.88 14.52
N PHE A 80 -18.43 14.10 15.26
CA PHE A 80 -18.15 12.67 15.47
C PHE A 80 -18.21 11.85 14.19
N THR A 81 -19.15 12.15 13.27
CA THR A 81 -19.20 11.46 11.97
C THR A 81 -17.97 11.73 11.11
N PHE A 82 -17.46 12.96 11.08
CA PHE A 82 -16.20 13.29 10.39
C PHE A 82 -15.01 12.56 11.02
N LEU A 83 -14.92 12.53 12.35
CA LEU A 83 -13.86 11.82 13.06
C LEU A 83 -13.91 10.31 12.79
N GLY A 84 -15.10 9.71 12.88
CA GLY A 84 -15.30 8.29 12.58
C GLY A 84 -14.96 7.95 11.13
N THR A 85 -15.36 8.81 10.20
CA THR A 85 -15.03 8.68 8.77
C THR A 85 -13.52 8.75 8.54
N LEU A 86 -12.82 9.67 9.20
CA LEU A 86 -11.36 9.79 9.14
C LEU A 86 -10.69 8.52 9.64
N ILE A 87 -11.13 7.97 10.77
CA ILE A 87 -10.56 6.74 11.35
C ILE A 87 -10.79 5.54 10.43
N ILE A 88 -12.01 5.36 9.92
CA ILE A 88 -12.37 4.24 9.04
C ILE A 88 -11.56 4.30 7.74
N THR A 89 -11.50 5.48 7.10
CA THR A 89 -10.82 5.65 5.82
C THR A 89 -9.31 5.53 5.96
N THR A 90 -8.72 6.04 7.04
CA THR A 90 -7.30 5.87 7.37
C THR A 90 -6.96 4.40 7.61
N SER A 91 -7.76 3.69 8.40
CA SER A 91 -7.56 2.26 8.68
C SER A 91 -7.66 1.40 7.42
N ALA A 92 -8.68 1.64 6.58
CA ALA A 92 -8.86 0.94 5.32
C ALA A 92 -7.68 1.19 4.36
N THR A 93 -7.20 2.44 4.29
CA THR A 93 -6.05 2.82 3.47
C THR A 93 -4.77 2.17 3.96
N TYR A 94 -4.54 2.16 5.27
CA TYR A 94 -3.39 1.51 5.88
C TYR A 94 -3.34 0.00 5.57
N LEU A 95 -4.46 -0.71 5.71
CA LEU A 95 -4.54 -2.14 5.37
C LEU A 95 -4.25 -2.41 3.88
N ARG A 96 -4.74 -1.53 2.99
CA ARG A 96 -4.45 -1.60 1.56
C ARG A 96 -2.96 -1.39 1.28
N ILE A 97 -2.35 -0.37 1.86
CA ILE A 97 -0.91 -0.09 1.73
C ILE A 97 -0.08 -1.27 2.24
N LYS A 98 -0.44 -1.82 3.41
CA LYS A 98 0.24 -2.99 3.98
C LYS A 98 0.16 -4.20 3.05
N SER A 99 -0.99 -4.43 2.43
CA SER A 99 -1.16 -5.49 1.43
C SER A 99 -0.30 -5.28 0.19
N ILE A 100 -0.26 -4.05 -0.34
CA ILE A 100 0.58 -3.67 -1.47
C ILE A 100 2.06 -3.89 -1.15
N ASN A 101 2.53 -3.42 0.01
CA ASN A 101 3.92 -3.60 0.45
C ASN A 101 4.27 -5.09 0.56
N LYS A 102 3.37 -5.92 1.11
CA LYS A 102 3.59 -7.37 1.17
C LYS A 102 3.70 -8.02 -0.21
N ILE A 103 2.97 -7.53 -1.22
CA ILE A 103 3.08 -8.01 -2.61
C ILE A 103 4.40 -7.53 -3.22
N LYS A 104 4.76 -6.26 -2.98
CA LYS A 104 6.01 -5.64 -3.43
C LYS A 104 7.23 -6.37 -2.89
N ASP A 105 7.26 -6.66 -1.59
CA ASP A 105 8.34 -7.41 -0.95
C ASP A 105 8.47 -8.80 -1.55
N LYS A 106 7.36 -9.53 -1.70
CA LYS A 106 7.37 -10.85 -2.36
C LYS A 106 7.85 -10.79 -3.80
N PHE A 107 7.48 -9.74 -4.54
CA PHE A 107 7.95 -9.52 -5.90
C PHE A 107 9.46 -9.27 -5.91
N GLN A 108 9.97 -8.42 -5.01
CA GLN A 108 11.38 -8.08 -4.94
C GLN A 108 12.23 -9.28 -4.49
N THR A 109 11.82 -10.02 -3.47
CA THR A 109 12.51 -11.27 -3.06
C THR A 109 12.55 -12.27 -4.21
N LEU A 110 11.43 -12.50 -4.91
CA LEU A 110 11.41 -13.46 -6.02
C LEU A 110 12.23 -12.98 -7.22
N ARG A 111 12.30 -11.67 -7.45
CA ARG A 111 13.15 -11.05 -8.47
C ARG A 111 14.62 -11.27 -8.13
N GLU A 112 15.03 -11.00 -6.90
CA GLU A 112 16.40 -11.21 -6.43
C GLU A 112 16.79 -12.70 -6.47
N ASP A 113 15.89 -13.61 -6.10
CA ASP A 113 16.10 -15.05 -6.24
C ASP A 113 16.37 -15.43 -7.71
N ILE A 114 15.54 -14.92 -8.65
CA ILE A 114 15.70 -15.16 -10.09
C ILE A 114 17.03 -14.59 -10.60
N ILE A 115 17.45 -13.40 -10.14
CA ILE A 115 18.73 -12.79 -10.50
C ILE A 115 19.90 -13.65 -9.99
N SER A 116 19.81 -14.16 -8.75
CA SER A 116 20.86 -14.99 -8.15
C SER A 116 21.00 -16.36 -8.83
N GLU A 117 19.89 -16.95 -9.26
CA GLU A 117 19.87 -18.23 -9.99
C GLU A 117 20.13 -18.04 -11.49
N LEU A 118 20.12 -16.79 -11.97
CA LEU A 118 20.31 -16.45 -13.38
C LEU A 118 21.69 -16.87 -13.90
N ASP A 119 22.68 -16.81 -13.02
CA ASP A 119 24.08 -17.15 -13.32
C ASP A 119 24.42 -18.62 -13.10
N THR A 120 23.58 -19.40 -12.41
CA THR A 120 23.90 -20.78 -12.03
C THR A 120 23.05 -21.85 -12.72
N ASP A 121 21.76 -21.61 -13.01
CA ASP A 121 20.81 -22.70 -13.34
C ASP A 121 19.77 -22.37 -14.42
N LEU A 122 20.13 -21.51 -15.38
CA LEU A 122 19.13 -21.00 -16.33
C LEU A 122 18.68 -22.03 -17.39
N CYS A 123 19.55 -22.96 -17.79
CA CYS A 123 19.37 -23.72 -19.03
C CYS A 123 19.58 -25.23 -18.86
N LEU A 124 18.67 -26.01 -19.45
CA LEU A 124 18.88 -27.43 -19.78
C LEU A 124 19.70 -27.61 -21.08
N CYS A 125 20.18 -26.51 -21.67
CA CYS A 125 20.79 -26.51 -22.99
C CYS A 125 22.31 -26.70 -22.92
N ASN A 126 22.81 -27.77 -23.51
CA ASN A 126 24.20 -27.85 -23.95
C ASN A 126 24.45 -26.74 -24.99
N ALA A 127 25.35 -25.81 -24.66
CA ALA A 127 26.17 -25.02 -25.60
C ALA A 127 25.73 -23.63 -26.15
N GLN A 128 24.63 -22.97 -25.76
CA GLN A 128 24.42 -21.57 -26.21
C GLN A 128 23.87 -20.60 -25.14
N CYS A 129 24.66 -19.56 -24.85
CA CYS A 129 24.37 -18.43 -23.94
C CYS A 129 23.15 -17.56 -24.34
N THR A 130 22.54 -17.79 -25.50
CA THR A 130 21.44 -16.95 -26.03
C THR A 130 20.13 -17.09 -25.26
N CYS A 131 19.94 -18.17 -24.50
CA CYS A 131 18.71 -18.38 -23.74
C CYS A 131 18.59 -17.45 -22.51
N LYS A 132 19.71 -16.94 -21.99
CA LYS A 132 19.73 -15.93 -20.92
C LYS A 132 19.27 -14.58 -21.42
N ASP A 133 19.85 -14.12 -22.52
CA ASP A 133 19.50 -12.83 -23.12
C ASP A 133 18.05 -12.81 -23.63
N ASP A 134 17.58 -13.91 -24.24
CA ASP A 134 16.18 -14.07 -24.64
C ASP A 134 15.22 -14.00 -23.44
N PHE A 135 15.62 -14.55 -22.29
CA PHE A 135 14.80 -14.52 -21.08
C PHE A 135 14.79 -13.13 -20.44
N ILE A 136 15.94 -12.46 -20.36
CA ILE A 136 16.04 -11.08 -19.86
C ILE A 136 15.18 -10.16 -20.73
N LYS A 137 15.31 -10.26 -22.06
CA LYS A 137 14.51 -9.47 -23.01
C LYS A 137 13.01 -9.72 -22.85
N TYR A 138 12.59 -10.98 -22.69
CA TYR A 138 11.19 -11.32 -22.43
C TYR A 138 10.65 -10.70 -21.12
N MET A 139 11.48 -10.62 -20.09
CA MET A 139 11.09 -10.04 -18.80
C MET A 139 11.08 -8.51 -18.85
N GLU A 140 12.00 -7.88 -19.60
CA GLU A 140 11.98 -6.44 -19.89
C GLU A 140 10.73 -6.03 -20.69
N GLU A 141 10.29 -6.84 -21.66
CA GLU A 141 9.01 -6.62 -22.36
C GLU A 141 7.79 -6.67 -21.42
N LYS A 142 7.94 -7.30 -20.26
CA LYS A 142 6.95 -7.30 -19.17
C LYS A 142 7.24 -6.23 -18.12
N ASP A 143 8.14 -5.29 -18.40
CA ASP A 143 8.56 -4.21 -17.51
C ASP A 143 9.15 -4.75 -16.19
N ILE A 144 9.79 -5.92 -16.24
CA ILE A 144 10.51 -6.55 -15.13
C ILE A 144 11.99 -6.54 -15.47
N ASN A 145 12.73 -5.62 -14.87
CA ASN A 145 14.18 -5.56 -15.04
C ASN A 145 14.86 -6.68 -14.24
N LEU A 146 15.71 -7.49 -14.85
CA LEU A 146 16.49 -8.56 -14.19
C LEU A 146 18.01 -8.32 -14.25
N ILE A 147 18.44 -7.13 -14.68
CA ILE A 147 19.85 -6.81 -14.94
C ILE A 147 20.50 -6.07 -13.76
N PHE A 148 19.74 -5.23 -13.05
CA PHE A 148 20.27 -4.42 -11.94
C PHE A 148 19.64 -4.85 -10.62
N LYS A 149 20.46 -5.01 -9.57
CA LYS A 149 19.97 -5.30 -8.22
C LYS A 149 19.27 -4.08 -7.63
#